data_AF-A0A8T4JWS1-F1
#
_entry.id   AF-A0A8T4JWS1-F1
#
_cell.length_a   1.000
_cell.length_b   1.000
_cell.length_c   1.000
_cell.angle_alpha   90.00
_cell.angle_beta   90.00
_cell.angle_gamma   90.00
#
_symmetry.space_group_name_H-M   'P 1'
#
loop_
_entity.id
_entity.type
_entity.pdbx_description
1 polymer ?
#
loop_
_entity_poly.entity_id
_entity_poly.type
_entity_poly.pdbx_seq_one_letter_code
_entity_poly.pdbx_strand_id
1 'polypeptide(L)'
;MDNTGKKAKQSTIGYREMLPCGCYLAIEGKNAYVAYDFLSVYHKREMEYRVPLDKIHKHLEYLKENLKVYEETKDQIPKIVMSATGKGGMRIWYNNEYPGVCIEGDYFAVETWEEYEVYEKSFLRAEEIAKKYLAKHEGEKVDSQE
;
A
#
# COMPACT_ATOMS: atom_id res chain seq x y z
N MET A 1 -29.96 -22.95 26.26
CA MET A 1 -29.45 -21.58 26.48
C MET A 1 -27.93 -21.71 26.48
N ASP A 2 -27.27 -21.21 25.44
CA ASP A 2 -26.03 -20.45 25.63
C ASP A 2 -25.74 -19.69 24.34
N ASN A 3 -25.93 -18.39 24.46
CA ASN A 3 -25.99 -17.39 23.42
C ASN A 3 -24.63 -16.70 23.39
N THR A 4 -23.59 -17.36 22.87
CA THR A 4 -22.31 -16.68 22.59
C THR A 4 -22.41 -16.02 21.24
N GLY A 5 -23.18 -14.93 21.20
CA GLY A 5 -23.15 -13.99 20.10
C GLY A 5 -21.71 -13.54 19.90
N LYS A 6 -21.11 -13.93 18.77
CA LYS A 6 -19.99 -13.19 18.21
C LYS A 6 -20.53 -11.77 18.03
N LYS A 7 -20.23 -10.86 18.96
CA LYS A 7 -20.45 -9.44 18.74
C LYS A 7 -19.72 -9.09 17.46
N ALA A 8 -20.47 -8.88 16.39
CA ALA A 8 -19.96 -8.27 15.19
C ALA A 8 -19.23 -7.00 15.67
N LYS A 9 -17.92 -6.91 15.41
CA LYS A 9 -17.18 -5.68 15.68
C LYS A 9 -17.95 -4.58 14.97
N GLN A 10 -18.50 -3.69 15.78
CA GLN A 10 -19.32 -2.58 15.36
C GLN A 10 -18.58 -1.84 14.25
N SER A 11 -19.15 -1.88 13.05
CA SER A 11 -18.67 -1.15 11.89
C SER A 11 -18.79 0.34 12.20
N THR A 12 -17.77 0.92 12.82
CA THR A 12 -17.55 2.37 12.73
C THR A 12 -17.36 2.66 11.26
N ILE A 13 -18.28 3.43 10.69
CA ILE A 13 -18.38 3.81 9.28
C ILE A 13 -16.98 4.04 8.71
N GLY A 14 -16.46 3.06 7.97
CA GLY A 14 -15.14 3.12 7.38
C GLY A 14 -15.23 3.69 5.97
N TYR A 15 -14.37 4.64 5.62
CA TYR A 15 -14.21 5.03 4.22
C TYR A 15 -13.26 4.04 3.56
N ARG A 16 -13.65 3.46 2.43
CA ARG A 16 -12.76 2.64 1.61
C ARG A 16 -12.95 2.96 0.13
N GLU A 17 -11.86 3.24 -0.56
CA GLU A 17 -11.86 3.58 -1.99
C GLU A 17 -10.70 2.88 -2.70
N MET A 18 -10.98 2.27 -3.86
CA MET A 18 -9.96 1.74 -4.75
C MET A 18 -9.30 2.88 -5.53
N LEU A 19 -7.97 2.92 -5.49
CA LEU A 19 -7.15 3.92 -6.15
C LEU A 19 -6.75 3.47 -7.56
N PRO A 20 -6.43 4.39 -8.48
CA PRO A 20 -5.98 4.05 -9.83
C PRO A 20 -4.76 3.12 -9.89
N CYS A 21 -3.88 3.17 -8.89
CA CYS A 21 -2.73 2.27 -8.78
C CYS A 21 -3.07 0.85 -8.28
N GLY A 22 -4.35 0.51 -8.09
CA GLY A 22 -4.79 -0.81 -7.60
C GLY A 22 -4.72 -0.97 -6.08
N CYS A 23 -4.18 0.00 -5.35
CA CYS A 23 -4.21 0.06 -3.88
C CYS A 23 -5.56 0.56 -3.37
N TYR A 24 -5.80 0.45 -2.06
CA TYR A 24 -6.99 1.00 -1.40
C TYR A 24 -6.62 2.15 -0.46
N LEU A 25 -7.37 3.24 -0.47
CA LEU A 25 -7.44 4.14 0.68
C LEU A 25 -8.44 3.56 1.68
N ALA A 26 -8.04 3.43 2.94
CA ALA A 26 -8.92 3.05 4.05
C ALA A 26 -8.84 4.10 5.18
N ILE A 27 -9.98 4.45 5.75
CA ILE A 27 -10.11 5.31 6.93
C ILE A 27 -11.00 4.59 7.95
N GLU A 28 -10.43 4.28 9.10
CA GLU A 28 -11.06 3.54 10.20
C GLU A 28 -10.95 4.37 11.48
N GLY A 29 -12.03 5.09 11.81
CA GLY A 29 -12.02 6.06 12.92
C GLY A 29 -11.02 7.19 12.63
N LYS A 30 -9.99 7.32 13.46
CA LYS A 30 -8.91 8.32 13.29
C LYS A 30 -7.72 7.82 12.48
N ASN A 31 -7.69 6.54 12.12
CA ASN A 31 -6.60 5.93 11.38
C ASN A 31 -6.91 6.01 9.89
N ALA A 32 -5.96 6.48 9.09
CA ALA A 32 -6.05 6.48 7.64
C ALA A 32 -4.73 5.95 7.04
N TYR A 33 -4.86 5.13 5.99
CA TYR A 33 -3.71 4.50 5.34
C TYR A 33 -4.05 4.10 3.90
N VAL A 34 -3.01 3.99 3.07
CA VAL A 34 -3.09 3.31 1.78
C VAL A 34 -2.66 1.86 1.96
N ALA A 35 -3.45 0.91 1.47
CA ALA A 35 -3.23 -0.52 1.61
C ALA A 35 -2.96 -1.18 0.27
N TYR A 36 -1.97 -2.06 0.28
CA TYR A 36 -1.68 -3.04 -0.75
C TYR A 36 -2.29 -4.37 -0.31
N ASP A 37 -3.32 -4.83 -1.02
CA ASP A 37 -3.93 -6.14 -0.77
C ASP A 37 -3.45 -7.12 -1.84
N PHE A 38 -2.84 -8.23 -1.42
CA PHE A 38 -2.30 -9.23 -2.34
C PHE A 38 -2.31 -10.63 -1.76
N LEU A 39 -2.38 -11.63 -2.64
CA LEU A 39 -2.21 -13.02 -2.28
C LEU A 39 -0.71 -13.35 -2.25
N SER A 40 -0.14 -13.47 -1.05
CA SER A 40 1.28 -13.83 -0.92
C SER A 40 1.48 -15.31 -1.22
N VAL A 41 2.34 -15.60 -2.20
CA VAL A 41 2.70 -16.98 -2.57
C VAL A 41 3.51 -17.64 -1.45
N TYR A 42 4.38 -16.89 -0.78
CA TYR A 42 5.17 -17.40 0.35
C TYR A 42 4.30 -17.76 1.55
N HIS A 43 3.34 -16.91 1.90
CA HIS A 43 2.50 -17.12 3.08
C HIS A 43 1.23 -17.93 2.78
N LYS A 44 0.91 -18.18 1.50
CA LYS A 44 -0.28 -18.90 1.03
C LYS A 44 -1.59 -18.33 1.60
N ARG A 45 -1.64 -17.00 1.73
CA ARG A 45 -2.81 -16.27 2.24
C ARG A 45 -2.81 -14.82 1.73
N GLU A 46 -3.98 -14.20 1.81
CA GLU A 46 -4.12 -12.77 1.61
C GLU A 46 -3.31 -12.02 2.67
N MET A 47 -2.57 -11.02 2.21
CA MET A 47 -1.73 -10.14 2.98
C MET A 47 -2.13 -8.70 2.65
N GLU A 48 -2.06 -7.86 3.69
CA GLU A 48 -2.28 -6.43 3.57
C GLU A 48 -1.02 -5.72 4.06
N TYR A 49 -0.42 -4.89 3.21
CA TYR A 49 0.64 -3.99 3.61
C TYR A 49 0.09 -2.56 3.67
N ARG A 50 0.20 -1.90 4.83
CA ARG A 50 -0.38 -0.59 5.09
C ARG A 50 0.69 0.49 5.09
N VAL A 51 0.45 1.57 4.36
CA VAL A 51 1.22 2.81 4.39
C VAL A 51 0.40 3.88 5.12
N PRO A 52 0.73 4.20 6.38
CA PRO A 52 0.10 5.30 7.11
C PRO A 52 0.25 6.64 6.37
N LEU A 53 -0.71 7.56 6.54
CA LEU A 53 -0.65 8.86 5.85
C LEU A 53 0.66 9.61 6.08
N ASP A 54 1.18 9.63 7.31
CA ASP A 54 2.43 10.31 7.66
C ASP A 54 3.68 9.67 7.04
N LYS A 55 3.52 8.49 6.42
CA LYS A 55 4.58 7.75 5.75
C LYS A 55 4.46 7.76 4.22
N ILE A 56 3.38 8.30 3.65
CA ILE A 56 3.15 8.31 2.20
C ILE A 56 4.34 8.90 1.43
N HIS A 57 4.82 10.08 1.82
CA HIS A 57 5.93 10.73 1.11
C HIS A 57 7.22 9.91 1.18
N LYS A 58 7.54 9.34 2.35
CA LYS A 58 8.74 8.50 2.51
C LYS A 58 8.64 7.21 1.71
N HIS A 59 7.45 6.62 1.65
CA HIS A 59 7.17 5.43 0.87
C HIS A 59 7.35 5.69 -0.64
N LEU A 60 6.78 6.79 -1.15
CA LEU A 60 6.95 7.21 -2.55
C LEU A 60 8.42 7.52 -2.88
N GLU A 61 9.15 8.16 -1.96
CA GLU A 61 10.59 8.40 -2.11
C GLU A 61 11.35 7.08 -2.27
N TYR A 62 11.08 6.07 -1.43
CA TYR A 62 11.71 4.76 -1.55
C TYR A 62 11.36 4.05 -2.86
N LEU A 63 10.10 4.10 -3.29
CA LEU A 63 9.69 3.53 -4.57
C LEU A 63 10.45 4.18 -5.74
N LYS A 64 10.55 5.51 -5.73
CA LYS A 64 11.29 6.29 -6.72
C LYS A 64 12.78 5.96 -6.75
N GLU A 65 13.42 5.88 -5.59
CA GLU A 65 14.85 5.56 -5.49
C GLU A 65 15.15 4.14 -5.96
N ASN A 66 14.29 3.17 -5.61
CA ASN A 66 14.44 1.79 -6.07
C ASN A 66 14.21 1.68 -7.59
N LEU A 67 13.26 2.45 -8.15
CA LEU A 67 12.99 2.44 -9.59
C LEU A 67 14.17 2.99 -10.39
N LYS A 68 14.84 4.04 -9.90
CA LYS A 68 16.10 4.53 -10.49
C LYS A 68 17.18 3.44 -10.51
N VAL A 69 17.36 2.75 -9.37
CA VAL A 69 18.34 1.67 -9.29
C VAL A 69 17.98 0.56 -10.28
N TYR A 70 16.71 0.18 -10.39
CA TYR A 70 16.25 -0.79 -11.37
C TYR A 70 16.60 -0.35 -12.79
N GLU A 71 16.22 0.86 -13.20
CA GLU A 71 16.48 1.41 -14.54
C GLU A 71 17.98 1.46 -14.87
N GLU A 72 18.80 1.90 -13.93
CA GLU A 72 20.26 2.01 -14.11
C GLU A 72 20.93 0.64 -14.25
N THR A 73 20.38 -0.40 -13.62
CA THR A 73 21.07 -1.69 -13.48
C THR A 73 20.47 -2.83 -14.30
N LYS A 74 19.20 -2.77 -14.72
CA LYS A 74 18.45 -3.92 -15.27
C LYS A 74 19.14 -4.64 -16.43
N ASP A 75 19.84 -3.91 -17.30
CA ASP A 75 20.53 -4.48 -18.48
C ASP A 75 21.94 -5.02 -18.15
N GLN A 76 22.45 -4.73 -16.96
CA GLN A 76 23.79 -5.12 -16.50
C GLN A 76 23.78 -6.34 -15.58
N ILE A 77 22.60 -6.70 -15.06
CA ILE A 77 22.46 -7.79 -14.10
C ILE A 77 22.52 -9.16 -14.81
N PRO A 78 23.40 -10.09 -14.37
CA PRO A 78 23.44 -11.45 -14.92
C PRO A 78 22.09 -12.16 -14.80
N LYS A 79 21.69 -12.93 -15.82
CA LYS A 79 20.40 -13.63 -15.88
C LYS A 79 20.08 -14.55 -14.68
N ILE A 80 21.11 -15.02 -13.98
CA ILE A 80 20.97 -15.86 -12.78
C ILE A 80 20.48 -15.08 -11.55
N VAL A 81 20.64 -13.75 -11.54
CA VAL A 81 20.24 -12.89 -10.43
C VAL A 81 18.78 -12.51 -10.61
N MET A 82 17.92 -13.04 -9.74
CA MET A 82 16.48 -12.79 -9.81
C MET A 82 16.08 -11.44 -9.20
N SER A 83 16.71 -11.06 -8.09
CA SER A 83 16.32 -9.87 -7.35
C SER A 83 17.42 -9.30 -6.47
N ALA A 84 17.31 -8.01 -6.11
CA ALA A 84 18.08 -7.35 -5.07
C ALA A 84 17.16 -6.75 -3.99
N THR A 85 17.74 -6.48 -2.80
CA THR A 85 17.03 -5.79 -1.72
C THR A 85 16.95 -4.31 -2.04
N GLY A 86 15.74 -3.73 -1.98
CA GLY A 86 15.50 -2.30 -2.12
C GLY A 86 15.32 -1.60 -0.78
N LYS A 87 15.17 -0.28 -0.82
CA LYS A 87 14.82 0.55 0.34
C LYS A 87 13.37 0.32 0.76
N GLY A 88 13.06 0.58 2.03
CA GLY A 88 11.69 0.57 2.54
C GLY A 88 11.01 -0.81 2.57
N GLY A 89 11.79 -1.90 2.66
CA GLY A 89 11.25 -3.27 2.62
C GLY A 89 10.83 -3.73 1.21
N MET A 90 11.12 -2.94 0.18
CA MET A 90 10.84 -3.29 -1.21
C MET A 90 11.92 -4.22 -1.78
N ARG A 91 11.61 -4.82 -2.93
CA ARG A 91 12.53 -5.67 -3.68
C ARG A 91 12.62 -5.20 -5.13
N ILE A 92 13.81 -5.27 -5.71
CA ILE A 92 14.02 -4.98 -7.13
C ILE A 92 14.14 -6.32 -7.87
N TRP A 93 13.23 -6.62 -8.78
CA TRP A 93 13.18 -7.83 -9.60
C TRP A 93 13.78 -7.54 -10.98
N TYR A 94 14.74 -8.37 -11.41
CA TYR A 94 15.44 -8.18 -12.68
C TYR A 94 15.02 -9.21 -13.73
N ASN A 95 15.20 -10.49 -13.43
CA ASN A 95 14.96 -11.59 -14.37
C ASN A 95 13.70 -12.39 -14.00
N ASN A 96 12.70 -11.73 -13.40
CA ASN A 96 11.41 -12.32 -13.08
C ASN A 96 10.42 -12.18 -14.25
N GLU A 97 9.30 -12.91 -14.21
CA GLU A 97 8.18 -12.75 -15.15
C GLU A 97 7.62 -11.31 -15.13
N TYR A 98 7.67 -10.65 -13.97
CA TYR A 98 7.26 -9.26 -13.80
C TYR A 98 8.40 -8.43 -13.17
N PRO A 99 9.36 -7.93 -13.97
CA PRO A 99 10.50 -7.19 -13.44
C PRO A 99 10.11 -5.77 -13.00
N GLY A 100 10.95 -5.13 -12.20
CA GLY A 100 10.68 -3.81 -11.60
C GLY A 100 10.74 -3.83 -10.08
N VAL A 101 10.09 -2.87 -9.42
CA VAL A 101 10.12 -2.72 -7.96
C VAL A 101 8.84 -3.26 -7.33
N CYS A 102 8.97 -4.27 -6.48
CA CYS A 102 7.87 -4.90 -5.75
C CYS A 102 7.80 -4.42 -4.30
N ILE A 103 6.58 -4.19 -3.80
CA ILE A 103 6.32 -3.98 -2.37
C ILE A 103 6.27 -5.35 -1.68
N GLU A 104 7.00 -5.50 -0.57
CA GLU A 104 7.13 -6.75 0.21
C GLU A 104 7.56 -7.98 -0.63
N GLY A 105 8.08 -7.78 -1.84
CA GLY A 105 8.53 -8.84 -2.74
C GLY A 105 7.42 -9.72 -3.32
N ASP A 106 6.16 -9.35 -3.17
CA ASP A 106 4.99 -10.13 -3.62
C ASP A 106 3.93 -9.29 -4.37
N TYR A 107 3.90 -7.96 -4.17
CA TYR A 107 2.97 -7.08 -4.87
C TYR A 107 3.43 -6.78 -6.31
N PHE A 108 2.48 -6.45 -7.20
CA PHE A 108 2.74 -6.04 -8.58
C PHE A 108 3.91 -5.07 -8.69
N ALA A 109 4.87 -5.41 -9.56
CA ALA A 109 6.06 -4.63 -9.78
C ALA A 109 5.73 -3.29 -10.47
N VAL A 110 6.42 -2.23 -10.08
CA VAL A 110 6.49 -0.97 -10.82
C VAL A 110 7.75 -1.00 -11.68
N GLU A 111 7.58 -1.09 -13.00
CA GLU A 111 8.67 -1.23 -13.97
C GLU A 111 9.01 0.10 -14.65
N THR A 112 8.02 0.97 -14.87
CA THR A 112 8.21 2.21 -15.64
C THR A 112 7.92 3.49 -14.85
N TRP A 113 8.42 4.62 -15.36
CA TRP A 113 8.15 5.94 -14.79
C TRP A 113 6.68 6.33 -14.92
N GLU A 114 6.01 5.92 -15.99
CA GLU A 114 4.58 6.13 -16.18
C GLU A 114 3.76 5.39 -15.11
N GLU A 115 4.13 4.14 -14.79
CA GLU A 115 3.52 3.38 -13.71
C GLU A 115 3.78 4.06 -12.36
N TYR A 116 5.02 4.49 -12.09
CA TYR A 116 5.35 5.25 -10.88
C TYR A 116 4.49 6.50 -10.73
N GLU A 117 4.27 7.26 -11.81
CA GLU A 117 3.41 8.45 -11.77
C GLU A 117 1.97 8.11 -11.36
N VAL A 118 1.45 6.95 -11.78
CA VAL A 118 0.12 6.48 -11.35
C VAL A 118 0.10 6.22 -9.85
N TYR A 119 1.14 5.60 -9.29
CA TYR A 119 1.28 5.42 -7.84
C TYR A 119 1.41 6.76 -7.10
N GLU A 120 2.29 7.64 -7.55
CA GLU A 120 2.52 8.94 -6.92
C GLU A 120 1.22 9.77 -6.87
N LYS A 121 0.54 9.93 -8.01
CA LYS A 121 -0.74 10.65 -8.07
C LYS A 121 -1.82 9.99 -7.21
N SER A 122 -1.87 8.65 -7.19
CA SER A 122 -2.84 7.91 -6.38
C SER A 122 -2.64 8.11 -4.88
N PHE A 123 -1.39 8.04 -4.42
CA PHE A 123 -1.04 8.18 -3.00
C PHE A 123 -1.24 9.62 -2.51
N LEU A 124 -0.84 10.61 -3.30
CA LEU A 124 -1.07 12.03 -2.96
C LEU A 124 -2.57 12.36 -2.94
N ARG A 125 -3.34 11.85 -3.90
CA ARG A 125 -4.81 11.98 -3.89
C ARG A 125 -5.42 11.33 -2.65
N ALA A 126 -4.95 10.14 -2.27
CA ALA A 126 -5.43 9.45 -1.08
C ALA A 126 -5.16 10.27 0.19
N GLU A 127 -3.97 10.87 0.30
CA GLU A 127 -3.62 11.77 1.40
C GLU A 127 -4.56 12.97 1.49
N GLU A 128 -4.85 13.63 0.36
CA GLU A 128 -5.78 14.76 0.31
C GLU A 128 -7.20 14.37 0.74
N ILE A 129 -7.72 13.26 0.22
CA ILE A 129 -9.06 12.75 0.57
C ILE A 129 -9.12 12.45 2.07
N ALA A 130 -8.11 11.76 2.60
CA ALA A 130 -8.10 11.37 3.99
C ALA A 130 -7.99 12.57 4.93
N LYS A 131 -7.15 13.57 4.61
CA LYS A 131 -7.08 14.84 5.37
C LYS A 131 -8.43 15.56 5.39
N LYS A 132 -9.11 15.66 4.24
CA LYS A 132 -10.45 16.28 4.14
C LYS A 132 -11.50 15.51 4.94
N TYR A 133 -11.47 14.18 4.86
CA TYR A 133 -12.38 13.32 5.61
C TYR A 133 -12.18 13.48 7.11
N LEU A 134 -10.94 13.33 7.59
CA LEU A 134 -10.62 13.44 9.02
C LEU A 134 -10.98 14.82 9.57
N ALA A 135 -10.69 15.91 8.85
CA ALA A 135 -11.05 17.26 9.25
C ALA A 135 -12.58 17.48 9.34
N LYS A 136 -13.37 16.86 8.45
CA LYS A 136 -14.84 16.93 8.49
C LYS A 136 -15.42 16.19 9.70
N HIS A 137 -14.75 15.13 10.13
CA HIS A 137 -15.20 14.26 11.22
C HIS A 137 -14.48 14.55 12.57
N GLU A 138 -13.63 15.57 12.63
CA GLU A 138 -13.06 16.12 13.87
C GLU A 138 -14.16 16.84 14.67
N GLY A 139 -14.81 16.13 15.59
CA GLY A 139 -15.81 16.70 16.50
C GLY A 139 -17.13 15.94 16.55
N GLU A 140 -17.35 14.95 15.68
CA GLU A 140 -18.41 13.97 15.88
C GLU A 140 -18.09 13.18 17.14
N LYS A 141 -18.80 13.47 18.24
CA LYS A 141 -18.75 12.64 19.45
C LYS A 141 -19.07 11.22 19.01
N VAL A 142 -18.14 10.31 19.27
CA VAL A 142 -18.45 8.90 19.31
C VAL A 142 -19.41 8.77 20.49
N ASP A 143 -20.72 8.77 20.21
CA ASP A 143 -21.71 8.35 21.20
C ASP A 143 -21.40 6.88 21.50
N SER A 144 -20.58 6.68 22.52
CA SER A 144 -20.47 5.42 23.23
C SER A 144 -21.82 5.22 23.91
N GLN A 145 -22.73 4.51 23.23
CA GLN A 145 -23.90 3.99 23.90
C GLN A 145 -23.47 2.87 24.84
N GLU A 146 -23.84 3.06 26.11
CA GLU A 146 -23.63 2.23 27.30
C GLU A 146 -23.99 0.74 27.10
#